data_AF-A0A953GV95-F1
#
_entry.id   AF-A0A953GV95-F1
#
_cell.length_a   1.000
_cell.length_b   1.000
_cell.length_c   1.000
_cell.angle_alpha   90.00
_cell.angle_beta   90.00
_cell.angle_gamma   90.00
#
_symmetry.space_group_name_H-M   'P 1'
#
loop_
_entity.id
_entity.type
_entity.pdbx_description
1 polymer ?
#
loop_
_entity_poly.entity_id
_entity_poly.type
_entity_poly.pdbx_seq_one_letter_code
_entity_poly.pdbx_strand_id
1 'polypeptide(L)'
;MPKSKPLIDQQEEVRELSLAEIKQMRPASASLPSSLQAKLRTRGPQKSPTKERITIRLSPEVVQPFRATGEGWQSRLDAALKDWLKSHKPASVA
;
A
#
# COMPACT_ATOMS: atom_id res chain seq x y z
N MET A 1 2.62 23.28 -36.89
CA MET A 1 2.32 22.14 -36.00
C MET A 1 1.00 21.54 -36.44
N PRO A 2 0.91 20.21 -36.66
CA PRO A 2 -0.38 19.60 -37.00
C PRO A 2 -1.36 19.89 -35.86
N LYS A 3 -2.48 20.53 -36.18
CA LYS A 3 -3.48 20.95 -35.19
C LYS A 3 -4.15 19.68 -34.64
N SER A 4 -3.99 19.41 -33.35
CA SER A 4 -4.69 18.32 -32.66
C SER A 4 -6.20 18.54 -32.75
N LYS A 5 -6.98 17.46 -32.87
CA LYS A 5 -8.44 17.54 -32.82
C LYS A 5 -8.87 18.23 -31.51
N PRO A 6 -9.92 19.08 -31.54
CA PRO A 6 -10.42 19.74 -30.33
C PRO A 6 -10.76 18.71 -29.25
N LEU A 7 -10.61 19.09 -27.99
CA LEU A 7 -10.88 18.22 -26.84
C LEU A 7 -12.37 17.99 -26.59
N ILE A 8 -13.20 18.92 -27.07
CA ILE A 8 -14.65 18.89 -26.98
C ILE A 8 -15.18 18.53 -28.37
N ASP A 9 -16.11 17.58 -28.44
CA ASP A 9 -16.75 17.17 -29.69
C ASP A 9 -17.93 18.10 -30.08
N GLN A 10 -18.65 17.73 -31.14
CA GLN A 10 -19.78 18.54 -31.63
C GLN A 10 -21.02 18.43 -30.74
N GLN A 11 -21.02 17.51 -29.79
CA GLN A 11 -22.07 17.27 -28.81
C GLN A 11 -21.74 17.94 -27.47
N GLU A 12 -20.72 18.82 -27.43
CA GLU A 12 -20.21 19.52 -26.25
C GLU A 12 -19.61 18.60 -25.16
N GLU A 13 -19.30 17.36 -25.52
CA GLU A 13 -18.72 16.38 -24.59
C GLU A 13 -17.20 16.29 -24.74
N VAL A 14 -16.51 15.90 -23.66
CA VAL A 14 -15.06 15.65 -23.69
C VAL A 14 -14.81 14.37 -24.49
N ARG A 15 -14.10 14.49 -25.60
CA ARG A 15 -13.84 13.34 -26.47
C ARG A 15 -12.92 12.31 -25.83
N GLU A 16 -13.06 11.07 -26.27
CA GLU A 16 -12.14 10.01 -25.88
C GLU A 16 -10.71 10.25 -26.38
N LEU A 17 -9.76 9.83 -25.54
CA LEU A 17 -8.34 9.85 -25.85
C LEU A 17 -8.00 8.70 -26.83
N SER A 18 -7.30 9.01 -27.91
CA SER A 18 -6.82 7.99 -28.84
C SER A 18 -5.54 7.30 -28.32
N LEU A 19 -5.27 6.08 -28.78
CA LEU A 19 -4.05 5.34 -28.45
C LEU A 19 -2.76 6.11 -28.81
N ALA A 20 -2.78 6.87 -29.91
CA ALA A 20 -1.65 7.71 -30.33
C ALA A 20 -1.38 8.85 -29.34
N GLU A 21 -2.41 9.38 -28.69
CA GLU A 21 -2.31 10.44 -27.68
C GLU A 21 -1.87 9.87 -26.34
N ILE A 22 -2.40 8.70 -25.96
CA ILE A 22 -1.97 7.96 -24.76
C ILE A 22 -0.47 7.66 -24.85
N LYS A 23 0.05 7.26 -26.01
CA LYS A 23 1.47 6.98 -26.22
C LYS A 23 2.39 8.21 -26.04
N GLN A 24 1.84 9.41 -26.20
CA GLN A 24 2.60 10.67 -26.03
C GLN A 24 2.61 11.17 -24.59
N MET A 25 1.79 10.59 -23.69
CA MET A 25 1.75 10.99 -22.30
C MET A 25 3.07 10.68 -21.59
N ARG A 26 3.51 11.62 -20.75
CA ARG A 26 4.76 11.53 -20.00
C ARG A 26 4.47 11.30 -18.52
N PRO A 27 5.32 10.56 -17.80
CA PRO A 27 5.12 10.33 -16.37
C PRO A 27 5.14 11.65 -15.60
N ALA A 28 4.39 11.70 -14.51
CA ALA A 28 4.29 12.88 -13.65
C ALA A 28 5.68 13.36 -13.15
N SER A 29 6.62 12.44 -12.94
CA SER A 29 8.01 12.73 -12.58
C SER A 29 8.79 13.51 -13.65
N ALA A 30 8.43 13.38 -14.93
CA ALA A 30 9.09 14.07 -16.04
C ALA A 30 8.37 15.38 -16.43
N SER A 31 7.10 15.55 -16.02
CA SER A 31 6.25 16.66 -16.49
C SER A 31 5.89 17.68 -15.42
N LEU A 32 5.94 17.32 -14.13
CA LEU A 32 5.56 18.22 -13.04
C LEU A 32 6.77 18.87 -12.37
N PRO A 33 6.66 20.10 -11.84
CA PRO A 33 7.66 20.68 -10.95
C PRO A 33 7.87 19.86 -9.66
N SER A 34 9.08 19.91 -9.10
CA SER A 34 9.47 19.14 -7.90
C SER A 34 8.53 19.34 -6.69
N SER A 35 7.99 20.55 -6.51
CA SER A 35 7.02 20.88 -5.46
C SER A 35 5.70 20.11 -5.57
N LEU A 36 5.28 19.75 -6.78
CA LEU A 36 4.08 18.95 -7.04
C LEU A 36 4.39 17.45 -7.05
N GLN A 37 5.58 17.05 -7.50
CA GLN A 37 6.03 15.66 -7.42
C GLN A 37 6.05 15.16 -5.97
N ALA A 38 6.51 15.99 -5.02
CA ALA A 38 6.53 15.64 -3.60
C ALA A 38 5.13 15.40 -3.00
N LYS A 39 4.08 15.98 -3.60
CA LYS A 39 2.68 15.77 -3.19
C LYS A 39 2.11 14.46 -3.72
N LEU A 40 2.65 13.95 -4.83
CA LEU A 40 2.35 12.62 -5.37
C LEU A 40 3.08 11.56 -4.54
N ARG A 41 2.78 11.47 -3.25
CA ARG A 41 3.32 10.43 -2.36
C ARG A 41 2.76 9.09 -2.80
N THR A 42 3.50 8.35 -3.62
CA THR A 42 3.18 6.96 -3.92
C THR A 42 3.58 6.12 -2.71
N ARG A 43 2.66 5.29 -2.20
CA ARG A 43 3.03 4.21 -1.28
C ARG A 43 4.08 3.37 -2.00
N GLY A 44 5.27 3.22 -1.40
CA GLY A 44 6.33 2.42 -1.99
C GLY A 44 5.86 0.99 -2.29
N PRO A 45 6.54 0.27 -3.19
CA PRO A 45 6.20 -1.13 -3.49
C PRO A 45 6.10 -1.91 -2.16
N GLN A 46 5.03 -2.68 -2.02
CA GLN A 46 4.80 -3.52 -0.86
C GLN A 46 5.96 -4.53 -0.78
N LYS A 47 6.96 -4.24 0.06
CA LYS A 47 8.08 -5.15 0.28
C LYS A 47 7.54 -6.41 0.95
N SER A 48 7.41 -7.48 0.18
CA SER A 48 7.15 -8.84 0.67
C SER A 48 8.23 -9.24 1.68
N PRO A 49 7.91 -10.03 2.72
CA PRO A 49 6.73 -10.90 2.82
C PRO A 49 5.51 -10.24 3.45
N THR A 50 4.36 -10.42 2.80
CA THR A 50 3.05 -10.01 3.31
C THR A 50 2.73 -10.85 4.55
N LYS A 51 2.40 -10.18 5.67
CA LYS A 51 1.88 -10.85 6.86
C LYS A 51 0.67 -11.71 6.47
N GLU A 52 0.68 -12.99 6.82
CA GLU A 52 -0.46 -13.86 6.57
C GLU A 52 -1.58 -13.51 7.56
N ARG A 53 -2.78 -13.22 7.03
CA ARG A 53 -3.95 -12.95 7.88
C ARG A 53 -4.58 -14.28 8.28
N ILE A 54 -4.22 -14.74 9.47
CA ILE A 54 -4.82 -15.94 10.08
C ILE A 54 -5.79 -15.56 11.19
N THR A 55 -6.84 -16.38 11.39
CA THR A 55 -7.78 -16.26 12.51
C THR A 55 -7.42 -17.33 13.54
N ILE A 56 -6.89 -16.93 14.69
CA ILE A 56 -6.55 -17.83 15.81
C ILE A 56 -7.28 -17.40 17.08
N ARG A 57 -7.58 -18.36 17.96
CA ARG A 57 -8.12 -18.10 19.30
C ARG A 57 -6.96 -18.10 20.30
N LEU A 58 -6.87 -17.07 21.13
CA LEU A 58 -5.85 -16.93 22.18
C LEU A 58 -6.54 -16.75 23.53
N SER A 59 -5.91 -17.24 24.60
CA SER A 59 -6.40 -17.07 25.97
C SER A 59 -6.54 -15.58 26.33
N PRO A 60 -7.56 -15.20 27.13
CA PRO A 60 -7.76 -13.80 27.54
C PRO A 60 -6.54 -13.22 28.26
N GLU A 61 -5.84 -14.02 29.06
CA GLU A 61 -4.62 -13.64 29.79
C GLU A 61 -3.47 -13.19 28.87
N VAL A 62 -3.42 -13.70 27.64
CA VAL A 62 -2.46 -13.26 26.63
C VAL A 62 -2.96 -11.99 25.95
N VAL A 63 -4.23 -11.95 25.53
CA VAL A 63 -4.75 -10.86 24.69
C VAL A 63 -4.95 -9.55 25.45
N GLN A 64 -5.42 -9.60 26.69
CA GLN A 64 -5.76 -8.41 27.48
C GLN A 64 -4.56 -7.47 27.71
N PRO A 65 -3.38 -7.95 28.16
CA PRO A 65 -2.19 -7.11 28.32
C PRO A 65 -1.78 -6.43 27.01
N PHE A 66 -1.77 -7.16 25.88
CA PHE A 66 -1.44 -6.54 24.59
C PHE A 66 -2.49 -5.49 24.21
N ARG A 67 -3.80 -5.77 24.33
CA ARG A 67 -4.83 -4.77 24.00
C ARG A 67 -4.73 -3.50 24.82
N ALA A 68 -4.37 -3.61 26.10
CA ALA A 68 -4.17 -2.46 26.99
C ALA A 68 -3.05 -1.51 26.51
N THR A 69 -2.11 -1.99 25.68
CA THR A 69 -1.06 -1.14 25.11
C THR A 69 -1.53 -0.21 23.98
N GLY A 70 -2.80 -0.29 23.56
CA GLY A 70 -3.39 0.61 22.57
C GLY A 70 -3.02 0.31 21.12
N GLU A 71 -2.93 1.34 20.28
CA GLU A 71 -2.69 1.19 18.84
C GLU A 71 -1.40 0.39 18.56
N GLY A 72 -1.46 -0.52 17.59
CA GLY A 72 -0.34 -1.38 17.23
C GLY A 72 -0.12 -2.60 18.12
N TRP A 73 -1.06 -2.93 19.03
CA TRP A 73 -0.92 -4.10 19.89
C TRP A 73 -0.75 -5.43 19.14
N GLN A 74 -1.38 -5.58 17.97
CA GLN A 74 -1.20 -6.76 17.11
C GLN A 74 0.23 -6.87 16.58
N SER A 75 0.86 -5.74 16.25
CA SER A 75 2.27 -5.71 15.84
C SER A 75 3.21 -6.05 17.00
N ARG A 76 2.87 -5.63 18.23
CA ARG A 76 3.62 -6.01 19.44
C ARG A 76 3.50 -7.51 19.74
N LEU A 77 2.30 -8.08 19.57
CA LEU A 77 2.08 -9.52 19.69
C LEU A 77 2.91 -10.30 18.66
N ASP A 78 2.90 -9.89 17.39
CA ASP A 78 3.74 -10.48 16.34
C ASP A 78 5.24 -10.41 16.68
N ALA A 79 5.70 -9.27 17.20
CA ALA A 79 7.09 -9.12 17.63
C ALA A 79 7.46 -10.06 18.80
N ALA A 80 6.56 -10.20 19.78
CA ALA A 80 6.77 -11.10 20.91
C ALA A 80 6.85 -12.57 20.47
N LEU A 81 5.98 -12.99 19.55
CA LEU A 81 6.01 -14.35 18.99
C LEU A 81 7.30 -14.61 18.20
N LYS A 82 7.78 -13.63 17.42
CA LYS A 82 9.07 -13.72 16.72
C LYS A 82 10.24 -13.84 17.68
N ASP A 83 10.20 -13.10 18.79
CA ASP A 83 11.25 -13.15 19.79
C ASP A 83 11.29 -14.51 20.50
N TRP A 84 10.12 -15.03 20.87
CA TRP A 84 9.97 -16.36 21.45
C TRP A 84 10.52 -17.47 20.54
N LEU A 85 10.30 -17.38 19.23
CA LEU A 85 10.83 -18.33 18.24
C LEU A 85 12.36 -18.34 18.10
N LYS A 86 13.07 -17.32 18.60
CA LYS A 86 14.55 -17.32 18.59
C LYS A 86 15.12 -18.32 19.59
N SER A 87 14.42 -18.53 20.71
CA SER A 87 14.88 -19.36 21.83
C SER A 87 14.11 -20.67 21.96
N HIS A 88 12.92 -20.77 21.36
CA HIS A 88 12.04 -21.94 21.49
C HIS A 88 11.65 -22.51 20.13
N LYS A 89 11.54 -23.84 20.08
CA LYS A 89 10.96 -24.54 18.92
C LYS A 89 9.50 -24.86 19.22
N PRO A 90 8.55 -24.58 18.30
CA PRO A 90 7.13 -24.83 18.56
C PRO A 90 6.83 -26.32 18.81
N ALA A 91 7.64 -27.24 18.28
CA ALA A 91 7.48 -28.67 18.51
C ALA A 91 7.84 -29.12 19.95
N SER A 92 8.48 -28.28 20.76
CA SER A 92 8.89 -28.64 22.13
C SER A 92 7.95 -28.12 23.21
N VAL A 93 6.85 -27.47 22.84
CA VAL A 93 5.87 -26.92 23.77
C VAL A 93 4.53 -27.58 23.51
N ALA A 94 4.10 -28.41 24.47
CA ALA A 94 2.83 -29.11 24.48
C ALA A 94 1.96 -28.54 25.61
#